data_AF-A0ABD5IRU3-F1
#
_entry.id   AF-A0ABD5IRU3-F1
#
_cell.length_a   1.000
_cell.length_b   1.000
_cell.length_c   1.000
_cell.angle_alpha   90.00
_cell.angle_beta   90.00
_cell.angle_gamma   90.00
#
_symmetry.space_group_name_H-M   'P 1'
#
loop_
_entity.id
_entity.type
_entity.pdbx_description
1 polymer ?
#
loop_
_entity_poly.entity_id
_entity_poly.type
_entity_poly.pdbx_seq_one_letter_code
_entity_poly.pdbx_strand_id
1 'polypeptide(L)'
;MKQKTKYRRIFQDIGYAKDWLPDTMYISDYWDGNTMMVANFDEDIDFSTTTLKGGRLVGKTLKEWREEKVKMKYVGGLYRAVRLDWDRATTKELPSYAVILSDNEMATEERSFIVFSMADREEKKLDAKRSPLDLSAQVEDRSGNIASLPLSSVAVLLPMLEGDIVKWPFTSLLPTKEPIFQNFAFQLADFKMANLAFQPENLSQVRFIFDKTKKGSIYLSDIGIRENSVISEAN
;
A
#
# COMPACT_ATOMS: atom_id res chain seq x y z
N MET A 1 -4.99 26.57 25.65
CA MET A 1 -5.09 25.78 24.40
C MET A 1 -4.36 24.45 24.60
N LYS A 2 -5.06 23.44 25.14
CA LYS A 2 -4.59 22.05 25.28
C LYS A 2 -5.58 21.17 24.53
N GLN A 3 -5.14 20.05 23.96
CA GLN A 3 -5.92 18.99 23.29
C GLN A 3 -6.01 19.02 21.75
N LYS A 4 -4.89 18.85 21.03
CA LYS A 4 -4.94 18.35 19.63
C LYS A 4 -4.05 17.14 19.32
N THR A 5 -3.12 16.77 20.20
CA THR A 5 -2.19 15.65 19.97
C THR A 5 -2.85 14.27 20.11
N LYS A 6 -3.89 14.14 20.94
CA LYS A 6 -4.56 12.86 21.22
C LYS A 6 -5.41 12.34 20.06
N TYR A 7 -5.93 13.24 19.21
CA TYR A 7 -6.72 12.86 18.03
C TYR A 7 -5.85 12.39 16.87
N ARG A 8 -4.63 12.92 16.73
CA ARG A 8 -3.68 12.55 15.66
C ARG A 8 -3.31 11.07 15.69
N ARG A 9 -3.12 10.48 16.88
CA ARG A 9 -2.82 9.06 17.04
C ARG A 9 -3.95 8.14 16.58
N ILE A 10 -5.21 8.55 16.72
CA ILE A 10 -6.38 7.77 16.26
C ILE A 10 -6.43 7.69 14.73
N PHE A 11 -5.98 8.74 14.03
CA PHE A 11 -5.89 8.74 12.57
C PHE A 11 -4.62 8.06 12.04
N GLN A 12 -3.57 7.93 12.84
CA GLN A 12 -2.29 7.31 12.45
C GLN A 12 -2.28 5.78 12.66
N ASP A 13 -3.00 5.29 13.66
CA ASP A 13 -3.10 3.88 14.03
C ASP A 13 -4.50 3.60 14.62
N ILE A 14 -5.38 3.02 13.79
CA ILE A 14 -6.77 2.71 14.16
C ILE A 14 -6.82 1.58 15.21
N GLY A 15 -5.73 0.83 15.41
CA GLY A 15 -5.64 -0.26 16.39
C GLY A 15 -5.83 0.19 17.84
N TYR A 16 -5.57 1.47 18.15
CA TYR A 16 -5.67 2.02 19.51
C TYR A 16 -7.09 2.43 19.94
N ALA A 17 -8.07 2.40 19.03
CA ALA A 17 -9.44 2.87 19.28
C ALA A 17 -10.50 1.76 19.16
N LYS A 18 -10.08 0.49 19.28
CA LYS A 18 -10.93 -0.70 19.12
C LYS A 18 -12.12 -0.76 20.07
N ASP A 19 -12.00 -0.17 21.27
CA ASP A 19 -13.05 -0.17 22.30
C ASP A 19 -14.01 1.03 22.23
N TRP A 20 -13.74 2.02 21.36
CA TRP A 20 -14.48 3.28 21.31
C TRP A 20 -15.12 3.58 19.95
N LEU A 21 -14.87 2.72 18.96
CA LEU A 21 -15.38 2.87 17.60
C LEU A 21 -16.39 1.75 17.31
N PRO A 22 -17.49 2.05 16.60
CA PRO A 22 -18.40 1.01 16.11
C PRO A 22 -17.65 0.00 15.22
N ASP A 23 -18.18 -1.23 15.12
CA ASP A 23 -17.70 -2.30 14.21
C ASP A 23 -17.93 -1.93 12.74
N THR A 24 -17.32 -0.84 12.29
CA THR A 24 -17.40 -0.33 10.92
C THR A 24 -16.00 0.01 10.43
N MET A 25 -15.78 -0.26 9.15
CA MET A 25 -14.51 -0.12 8.43
C MET A 25 -13.99 1.33 8.43
N TYR A 26 -12.76 1.54 8.89
CA TYR A 26 -12.10 2.85 8.89
C TYR A 26 -11.04 2.91 7.78
N ILE A 27 -11.21 3.83 6.84
CA ILE A 27 -10.22 4.21 5.84
C ILE A 27 -9.58 5.51 6.35
N SER A 28 -8.28 5.51 6.66
CA SER A 28 -7.57 6.71 7.13
C SER A 28 -6.62 7.23 6.07
N ASP A 29 -7.00 8.29 5.36
CA ASP A 29 -6.14 9.00 4.38
C ASP A 29 -5.14 9.97 5.05
N TYR A 30 -4.68 9.67 6.26
CA TYR A 30 -3.84 10.57 7.03
C TYR A 30 -2.37 10.51 6.59
N TRP A 31 -2.00 11.41 5.68
CA TRP A 31 -0.62 11.81 5.40
C TRP A 31 -0.25 12.96 6.33
N ASP A 32 0.54 12.72 7.39
CA ASP A 32 1.17 13.83 8.11
C ASP A 32 2.37 14.39 7.34
N GLY A 33 2.82 15.58 7.74
CA GLY A 33 4.04 16.19 7.20
C GLY A 33 5.35 15.46 7.53
N ASN A 34 5.29 14.24 8.09
CA ASN A 34 6.45 13.40 8.38
C ASN A 34 6.57 12.20 7.42
N THR A 35 5.67 12.10 6.43
CA THR A 35 5.80 11.09 5.38
C THR A 35 6.51 11.66 4.17
N MET A 36 7.67 11.08 3.86
CA MET A 36 8.38 11.32 2.62
C MET A 36 7.77 10.43 1.53
N MET A 37 7.11 11.06 0.55
CA MET A 37 6.55 10.36 -0.59
C MET A 37 7.66 9.87 -1.52
N VAL A 38 7.63 8.58 -1.85
CA VAL A 38 8.57 7.98 -2.80
C VAL A 38 7.91 7.86 -4.17
N ALA A 39 6.66 7.40 -4.25
CA ALA A 39 5.90 7.29 -5.50
C ALA A 39 4.39 7.50 -5.27
N ASN A 40 3.87 8.61 -5.78
CA ASN A 40 2.42 8.94 -5.81
C ASN A 40 1.78 8.71 -7.19
N PHE A 41 2.57 8.40 -8.23
CA PHE A 41 2.10 8.16 -9.61
C PHE A 41 1.38 9.36 -10.27
N ASP A 42 1.55 10.56 -9.72
CA ASP A 42 0.97 11.83 -10.21
C ASP A 42 1.96 12.68 -11.00
N GLU A 43 3.27 12.46 -10.83
CA GLU A 43 4.27 13.46 -11.19
C GLU A 43 4.59 13.54 -12.68
N ASP A 44 4.58 12.42 -13.42
CA ASP A 44 5.05 12.38 -14.82
C ASP A 44 4.39 11.31 -15.72
N ILE A 45 4.70 11.35 -17.02
CA ILE A 45 4.27 10.32 -18.02
C ILE A 45 5.26 9.14 -18.07
N ASP A 46 6.49 9.30 -17.56
CA ASP A 46 7.49 8.23 -17.53
C ASP A 46 7.26 7.26 -16.37
N PHE A 47 6.65 6.12 -16.70
CA PHE A 47 6.27 5.04 -15.79
C PHE A 47 7.43 4.29 -15.13
N SER A 48 8.69 4.63 -15.44
CA SER A 48 9.88 4.02 -14.83
C SER A 48 10.47 4.84 -13.67
N THR A 49 9.98 6.06 -13.48
CA THR A 49 10.53 7.02 -12.52
C THR A 49 9.65 7.15 -11.28
N THR A 50 10.26 7.53 -10.16
CA THR A 50 9.55 7.80 -8.91
C THR A 50 9.35 9.31 -8.70
N THR A 51 8.32 9.69 -7.95
CA THR A 51 8.09 11.07 -7.43
C THR A 51 9.36 11.63 -6.78
N LEU A 52 10.02 10.81 -5.97
CA LEU A 52 11.34 11.18 -5.49
C LEU A 52 12.38 11.08 -6.62
N LYS A 53 13.10 12.18 -6.86
CA LYS A 53 14.19 12.21 -7.86
C LYS A 53 15.22 11.10 -7.63
N GLY A 54 15.49 10.33 -8.68
CA GLY A 54 16.55 9.32 -8.73
C GLY A 54 16.14 7.92 -8.31
N GLY A 55 14.90 7.70 -7.83
CA GLY A 55 14.37 6.36 -7.63
C GLY A 55 13.85 5.75 -8.94
N ARG A 56 13.60 4.44 -8.92
CA ARG A 56 13.16 3.67 -10.11
C ARG A 56 12.10 2.64 -9.77
N LEU A 57 11.13 2.51 -10.66
CA LEU A 57 10.05 1.52 -10.58
C LEU A 57 10.36 0.33 -11.50
N VAL A 58 10.21 -0.89 -10.99
CA VAL A 58 10.53 -2.12 -11.74
C VAL A 58 9.48 -3.20 -11.51
N GLY A 59 8.68 -3.49 -12.54
CA GLY A 59 7.85 -4.68 -12.61
C GLY A 59 8.62 -5.87 -13.20
N LYS A 60 8.62 -7.02 -12.52
CA LYS A 60 9.20 -8.27 -13.00
C LYS A 60 8.16 -9.37 -13.03
N THR A 61 8.08 -10.08 -14.15
CA THR A 61 7.27 -11.31 -14.27
C THR A 61 5.78 -11.08 -13.95
N LEU A 62 5.32 -9.84 -14.06
CA LEU A 62 3.91 -9.48 -13.97
C LEU A 62 3.21 -9.84 -15.27
N LYS A 63 1.94 -10.25 -15.17
CA LYS A 63 1.13 -10.47 -16.36
C LYS A 63 0.90 -9.14 -17.08
N GLU A 64 0.61 -8.10 -16.30
CA GLU A 64 0.46 -6.74 -16.77
C GLU A 64 0.78 -5.77 -15.63
N TRP A 65 1.42 -4.64 -15.96
CA TRP A 65 1.50 -3.50 -15.07
C TRP A 65 1.45 -2.20 -15.86
N ARG A 66 0.71 -1.22 -15.35
CA ARG A 66 0.60 0.13 -15.94
C ARG A 66 0.05 1.12 -14.93
N GLU A 67 0.43 2.37 -15.04
CA GLU A 67 -0.20 3.45 -14.30
C GLU A 67 -1.52 3.85 -14.96
N GLU A 68 -2.56 4.05 -14.16
CA GLU A 68 -3.85 4.52 -14.66
C GLU A 68 -4.58 5.43 -13.67
N LYS A 69 -5.42 6.33 -14.21
CA LYS A 69 -6.40 7.07 -13.42
C LYS A 69 -7.52 6.11 -13.01
N VAL A 70 -7.70 5.94 -11.70
CA VAL A 70 -8.72 5.04 -11.17
C VAL A 70 -10.09 5.69 -11.31
N LYS A 71 -11.03 4.94 -11.88
CA LYS A 71 -12.43 5.36 -12.02
C LYS A 71 -13.19 4.91 -10.77
N MET A 72 -13.69 5.86 -9.98
CA MET A 72 -14.62 5.60 -8.87
C MET A 72 -16.07 5.70 -9.37
N LYS A 73 -17.02 5.17 -8.57
CA LYS A 73 -18.42 5.02 -8.99
C LYS A 73 -19.12 6.35 -9.24
N TYR A 74 -18.78 7.39 -8.47
CA TYR A 74 -19.45 8.69 -8.51
C TYR A 74 -18.54 9.87 -8.89
N VAL A 75 -17.21 9.68 -8.95
CA VAL A 75 -16.25 10.70 -9.38
C VAL A 75 -15.13 10.03 -10.18
N GLY A 76 -14.88 10.49 -11.41
CA GLY A 76 -13.75 10.02 -12.20
C GLY A 76 -12.45 10.75 -11.82
N GLY A 77 -11.34 10.01 -11.64
CA GLY A 77 -9.99 10.58 -11.76
C GLY A 77 -9.43 11.31 -10.54
N LEU A 78 -9.85 10.95 -9.32
CA LEU A 78 -9.24 11.47 -8.08
C LEU A 78 -7.96 10.73 -7.68
N TYR A 79 -7.77 9.49 -8.13
CA TYR A 79 -6.60 8.66 -7.78
C TYR A 79 -5.83 8.25 -9.02
N ARG A 80 -4.50 8.30 -8.95
CA ARG A 80 -3.60 7.60 -9.88
C ARG A 80 -2.93 6.47 -9.12
N ALA A 81 -2.92 5.30 -9.73
CA ALA A 81 -2.34 4.11 -9.13
C ALA A 81 -1.66 3.29 -10.21
N VAL A 82 -0.69 2.48 -9.81
CA VAL A 82 -0.21 1.39 -10.66
C VAL A 82 -1.16 0.20 -10.51
N ARG A 83 -1.72 -0.24 -11.64
CA ARG A 83 -2.40 -1.54 -11.74
C ARG A 83 -1.35 -2.62 -11.83
N LEU A 84 -1.47 -3.64 -10.99
CA LEU A 84 -0.57 -4.80 -10.96
C LEU A 84 -1.38 -6.09 -11.08
N ASP A 85 -1.18 -6.80 -12.19
CA ASP A 85 -1.84 -8.08 -12.47
C ASP A 85 -0.83 -9.21 -12.48
N TRP A 86 -1.19 -10.32 -11.84
CA TRP A 86 -0.33 -11.50 -11.80
C TRP A 86 -1.13 -12.79 -11.97
N ASP A 87 -0.48 -13.79 -12.56
CA ASP A 87 -0.98 -15.14 -12.66
C ASP A 87 0.21 -16.12 -12.61
N ARG A 88 0.47 -16.68 -11.43
CA ARG A 88 1.62 -17.57 -11.20
C ARG A 88 1.55 -18.88 -11.97
N ALA A 89 0.39 -19.25 -12.53
CA ALA A 89 0.31 -20.41 -13.42
C ALA A 89 0.99 -20.15 -14.77
N THR A 90 1.20 -18.87 -15.13
CA THR A 90 1.79 -18.46 -16.41
C THR A 90 3.28 -18.10 -16.30
N THR A 91 3.87 -18.18 -15.11
CA THR A 91 5.24 -17.71 -14.84
C THR A 91 6.07 -18.76 -14.10
N LYS A 92 7.38 -18.79 -14.37
CA LYS A 92 8.33 -19.64 -13.63
C LYS A 92 8.86 -18.96 -12.36
N GLU A 93 9.05 -17.65 -12.44
CA GLU A 93 9.51 -16.83 -11.32
C GLU A 93 8.32 -16.16 -10.61
N LEU A 94 8.55 -15.72 -9.37
CA LEU A 94 7.56 -14.97 -8.62
C LEU A 94 7.39 -13.56 -9.22
N PRO A 95 6.16 -13.17 -9.59
CA PRO A 95 5.87 -11.80 -9.99
C PRO A 95 6.23 -10.84 -8.86
N SER A 96 6.76 -9.68 -9.22
CA SER A 96 7.06 -8.62 -8.24
C SER A 96 7.02 -7.22 -8.83
N TYR A 97 6.80 -6.25 -7.96
CA TYR A 97 6.91 -4.83 -8.27
C TYR A 97 7.83 -4.17 -7.25
N ALA A 98 8.82 -3.42 -7.69
CA ALA A 98 9.86 -2.86 -6.84
C ALA A 98 9.99 -1.35 -7.01
N VAL A 99 10.25 -0.70 -5.88
CA VAL A 99 10.68 0.69 -5.79
C VAL A 99 12.13 0.67 -5.31
N ILE A 100 13.03 1.05 -6.20
CA ILE A 100 14.45 1.22 -5.88
C ILE A 100 14.62 2.66 -5.40
N LEU A 101 15.13 2.81 -4.18
CA LEU A 101 15.34 4.11 -3.58
C LEU A 101 16.65 4.71 -4.10
N SER A 102 16.66 6.02 -4.33
CA SER A 102 17.88 6.76 -4.63
C SER A 102 18.79 6.83 -3.40
N ASP A 103 20.09 7.07 -3.61
CA ASP A 103 21.06 7.27 -2.52
C ASP A 103 20.86 8.55 -1.69
N ASN A 104 19.81 9.34 -1.98
CA ASN A 104 19.46 10.52 -1.18
C ASN A 104 19.39 10.18 0.31
N GLU A 105 19.74 11.19 1.12
CA GLU A 105 19.86 11.18 2.58
C GLU A 105 18.52 10.92 3.31
N MET A 106 17.83 9.83 2.98
CA MET A 106 16.70 9.34 3.77
C MET A 106 17.24 8.70 5.04
N ALA A 107 17.10 9.40 6.16
CA ALA A 107 17.35 8.83 7.46
C ALA A 107 16.20 7.85 7.81
N THR A 108 16.39 6.58 7.49
CA THR A 108 15.51 5.50 7.94
C THR A 108 16.03 4.92 9.25
N GLU A 109 15.12 4.50 10.12
CA GLU A 109 15.45 3.88 11.40
C GLU A 109 14.44 2.76 11.69
N GLU A 110 14.69 1.94 12.71
CA GLU A 110 13.76 0.88 13.14
C GLU A 110 12.33 1.38 13.44
N ARG A 111 12.19 2.64 13.88
CA ARG A 111 10.89 3.28 14.16
C ARG A 111 10.21 3.87 12.92
N SER A 112 10.89 3.89 11.78
CA SER A 112 10.30 4.35 10.52
C SER A 112 9.34 3.30 9.98
N PHE A 113 8.39 3.76 9.18
CA PHE A 113 7.38 2.91 8.56
C PHE A 113 7.49 2.97 7.05
N ILE A 114 7.31 1.83 6.40
CA ILE A 114 6.93 1.79 4.98
C ILE A 114 5.41 1.90 4.93
N VAL A 115 4.91 2.88 4.19
CA VAL A 115 3.48 3.12 4.02
C VAL A 115 3.09 3.09 2.55
N PHE A 116 1.90 2.57 2.26
CA PHE A 116 1.34 2.55 0.90
C PHE A 116 -0.16 2.35 0.94
N SER A 117 -0.84 2.72 -0.15
CA SER A 117 -2.26 2.48 -0.35
C SER A 117 -2.49 1.35 -1.35
N MET A 118 -3.41 0.43 -1.05
CA MET A 118 -3.70 -0.71 -1.91
C MET A 118 -5.20 -1.03 -1.97
N ALA A 119 -5.69 -1.43 -3.14
CA ALA A 119 -7.07 -1.87 -3.36
C ALA A 119 -7.12 -3.17 -4.19
N ASP A 120 -8.05 -4.09 -3.89
CA ASP A 120 -8.40 -5.18 -4.81
C ASP A 120 -9.05 -4.58 -6.08
N ARG A 121 -8.75 -5.18 -7.24
CA ARG A 121 -9.24 -4.78 -8.55
C ARG A 121 -9.94 -5.93 -9.29
N GLU A 122 -10.37 -6.98 -8.60
CA GLU A 122 -11.17 -8.01 -9.24
C GLU A 122 -12.56 -7.52 -9.64
N GLU A 123 -12.73 -7.31 -10.94
CA GLU A 123 -13.99 -6.91 -11.56
C GLU A 123 -15.00 -8.08 -11.66
N LYS A 124 -14.54 -9.34 -11.63
CA LYS A 124 -15.46 -10.49 -11.61
C LYS A 124 -16.29 -10.50 -10.33
N LYS A 125 -17.52 -11.01 -10.43
CA LYS A 125 -18.44 -11.15 -9.29
C LYS A 125 -17.74 -11.74 -8.08
N LEU A 126 -18.06 -11.20 -6.91
CA LEU A 126 -17.53 -11.67 -5.65
C LEU A 126 -18.02 -13.11 -5.44
N ASP A 127 -17.19 -14.09 -5.79
CA ASP A 127 -17.43 -15.44 -5.34
C ASP A 127 -17.35 -15.42 -3.82
N ALA A 128 -18.44 -15.74 -3.12
CA ALA A 128 -18.49 -15.74 -1.65
C ALA A 128 -17.46 -16.69 -0.99
N LYS A 129 -16.75 -17.49 -1.81
CA LYS A 129 -15.65 -18.38 -1.41
C LYS A 129 -14.26 -17.83 -1.72
N ARG A 130 -14.15 -16.66 -2.34
CA ARG A 130 -12.85 -16.05 -2.66
C ARG A 130 -12.22 -15.53 -1.37
N SER A 131 -11.10 -16.16 -0.99
CA SER A 131 -10.26 -15.62 0.08
C SER A 131 -9.71 -14.24 -0.31
N PRO A 132 -9.55 -13.34 0.66
CA PRO A 132 -8.85 -12.07 0.44
C PRO A 132 -7.50 -12.27 -0.24
N LEU A 133 -7.13 -11.30 -1.07
CA LEU A 133 -5.80 -11.28 -1.68
C LEU A 133 -4.74 -11.06 -0.60
N ASP A 134 -3.62 -11.76 -0.71
CA ASP A 134 -2.45 -11.59 0.13
C ASP A 134 -1.18 -11.66 -0.73
N LEU A 135 -0.14 -10.96 -0.28
CA LEU A 135 1.16 -10.85 -0.90
C LEU A 135 2.16 -10.42 0.18
N SER A 136 3.45 -10.46 -0.13
CA SER A 136 4.47 -10.03 0.83
C SER A 136 5.03 -8.64 0.48
N ALA A 137 5.10 -7.77 1.47
CA ALA A 137 5.99 -6.61 1.43
C ALA A 137 7.39 -7.09 1.81
N GLN A 138 8.39 -6.68 1.03
CA GLN A 138 9.79 -7.05 1.18
C GLN A 138 10.65 -5.79 1.17
N VAL A 139 11.65 -5.76 2.03
CA VAL A 139 12.66 -4.70 2.09
C VAL A 139 14.04 -5.30 1.88
N GLU A 140 14.91 -4.52 1.27
CA GLU A 140 16.32 -4.86 1.04
C GLU A 140 17.18 -3.68 1.50
N ASP A 141 18.25 -3.97 2.21
CA ASP A 141 19.25 -2.96 2.57
C ASP A 141 20.39 -2.89 1.53
N ARG A 142 21.27 -1.89 1.63
CA ARG A 142 22.43 -1.72 0.74
C ARG A 142 23.47 -2.83 0.86
N SER A 143 23.43 -3.62 1.93
CA SER A 143 24.28 -4.79 2.10
C SER A 143 23.70 -6.05 1.45
N GLY A 144 22.50 -5.95 0.86
CA GLY A 144 21.78 -7.06 0.23
C GLY A 144 21.03 -7.97 1.20
N ASN A 145 20.87 -7.57 2.47
CA ASN A 145 20.03 -8.33 3.40
C ASN A 145 18.57 -8.04 3.13
N ILE A 146 17.77 -9.10 3.07
CA ILE A 146 16.36 -9.03 2.68
C ILE A 146 15.48 -9.49 3.84
N ALA A 147 14.41 -8.74 4.12
CA ALA A 147 13.36 -9.11 5.06
C ALA A 147 11.99 -9.04 4.39
N SER A 148 11.06 -9.90 4.79
CA SER A 148 9.75 -10.00 4.13
C SER A 148 8.64 -10.30 5.14
N LEU A 149 7.50 -9.61 5.00
CA LEU A 149 6.31 -9.76 5.83
C LEU A 149 5.06 -9.84 4.94
N PRO A 150 4.08 -10.71 5.25
CA PRO A 150 2.82 -10.76 4.50
C PRO A 150 1.93 -9.54 4.81
N LEU A 151 1.10 -9.10 3.86
CA LEU A 151 0.09 -8.04 4.11
C LEU A 151 -0.79 -8.38 5.30
N SER A 152 -1.22 -9.64 5.36
CA SER A 152 -2.06 -10.18 6.43
C SER A 152 -1.45 -10.09 7.84
N SER A 153 -0.16 -9.78 7.99
CA SER A 153 0.44 -9.50 9.31
C SER A 153 -0.01 -8.17 9.92
N VAL A 154 -0.42 -7.19 9.09
CA VAL A 154 -0.90 -5.88 9.55
C VAL A 154 -2.38 -5.67 9.27
N ALA A 155 -2.88 -6.11 8.10
CA ALA A 155 -4.28 -5.99 7.73
C ALA A 155 -4.64 -6.94 6.57
N VAL A 156 -5.92 -7.26 6.44
CA VAL A 156 -6.45 -8.02 5.30
C VAL A 156 -6.79 -7.07 4.15
N LEU A 157 -6.36 -7.38 2.91
CA LEU A 157 -6.80 -6.62 1.74
C LEU A 157 -8.27 -6.94 1.42
N LEU A 158 -9.14 -5.96 1.61
CA LEU A 158 -10.56 -6.10 1.40
C LEU A 158 -10.90 -6.18 -0.09
N PRO A 159 -11.87 -7.02 -0.47
CA PRO A 159 -12.34 -7.07 -1.84
C PRO A 159 -13.09 -5.78 -2.22
N MET A 160 -13.24 -5.54 -3.52
CA MET A 160 -14.08 -4.45 -4.04
C MET A 160 -15.51 -4.54 -3.50
N LEU A 161 -16.11 -3.41 -3.10
CA LEU A 161 -17.51 -3.38 -2.67
C LEU A 161 -18.43 -3.54 -3.87
N GLU A 162 -19.38 -4.47 -3.76
CA GLU A 162 -20.52 -4.56 -4.66
C GLU A 162 -21.65 -3.67 -4.12
N GLY A 163 -22.01 -2.63 -4.87
CA GLY A 163 -23.07 -1.70 -4.51
C GLY A 163 -24.26 -1.79 -5.44
N ASP A 164 -25.21 -2.69 -5.15
CA ASP A 164 -26.55 -2.71 -5.75
C ASP A 164 -27.45 -1.64 -5.09
N ILE A 165 -27.10 -0.36 -5.23
CA ILE A 165 -27.80 0.74 -4.52
C ILE A 165 -29.02 1.25 -5.32
N VAL A 166 -29.24 0.78 -6.54
CA VAL A 166 -30.31 1.31 -7.40
C VAL A 166 -31.55 0.42 -7.37
N LYS A 167 -32.70 0.99 -6.98
CA LYS A 167 -33.99 0.30 -7.07
C LYS A 167 -34.43 0.15 -8.52
N TRP A 168 -35.06 -0.98 -8.83
CA TRP A 168 -35.64 -1.30 -10.14
C TRP A 168 -36.53 -0.13 -10.65
N PRO A 169 -36.48 0.25 -11.95
CA PRO A 169 -35.83 -0.43 -13.08
C PRO A 169 -34.45 0.13 -13.52
N PHE A 170 -33.78 0.94 -12.70
CA PHE A 170 -32.56 1.66 -13.11
C PHE A 170 -31.23 0.87 -12.92
N THR A 171 -31.31 -0.47 -12.82
CA THR A 171 -30.21 -1.34 -12.35
C THR A 171 -29.06 -1.54 -13.35
N SER A 172 -29.16 -1.07 -14.60
CA SER A 172 -28.20 -1.43 -15.66
C SER A 172 -27.25 -0.31 -16.13
N LEU A 173 -27.30 0.90 -15.54
CA LEU A 173 -26.63 2.08 -16.09
C LEU A 173 -25.34 2.51 -15.36
N LEU A 174 -24.98 1.90 -14.23
CA LEU A 174 -23.85 2.33 -13.40
C LEU A 174 -22.93 1.16 -12.99
N PRO A 175 -21.61 1.39 -12.86
CA PRO A 175 -20.69 0.37 -12.36
C PRO A 175 -21.10 -0.10 -10.96
N THR A 176 -21.14 -1.42 -10.76
CA THR A 176 -21.56 -2.06 -9.50
C THR A 176 -20.42 -2.30 -8.52
N LYS A 177 -19.16 -2.10 -8.93
CA LYS A 177 -17.97 -2.34 -8.08
C LYS A 177 -17.12 -1.10 -7.89
N GLU A 178 -16.70 -0.87 -6.67
CA GLU A 178 -15.81 0.24 -6.30
C GLU A 178 -14.57 -0.30 -5.58
N PRO A 179 -13.34 0.01 -6.07
CA PRO A 179 -12.12 -0.38 -5.37
C PRO A 179 -12.03 0.36 -4.04
N ILE A 180 -11.73 -0.38 -2.96
CA ILE A 180 -11.50 0.21 -1.64
C ILE A 180 -9.99 0.35 -1.44
N PHE A 181 -9.50 1.59 -1.47
CA PHE A 181 -8.12 1.86 -1.07
C PHE A 181 -7.99 1.74 0.45
N GLN A 182 -7.03 0.95 0.87
CA GLN A 182 -6.64 0.76 2.27
C GLN A 182 -5.18 1.12 2.44
N ASN A 183 -4.88 1.83 3.52
CA ASN A 183 -3.52 2.24 3.83
C ASN A 183 -2.87 1.19 4.74
N PHE A 184 -1.70 0.71 4.30
CA PHE A 184 -0.87 -0.25 5.01
C PHE A 184 0.34 0.50 5.59
N ALA A 185 0.75 0.10 6.79
CA ALA A 185 1.94 0.61 7.44
C ALA A 185 2.71 -0.55 8.07
N PHE A 186 3.97 -0.73 7.66
CA PHE A 186 4.87 -1.72 8.22
C PHE A 186 6.02 -1.03 8.93
N GLN A 187 6.26 -1.36 10.19
CA GLN A 187 7.39 -0.82 10.92
C GLN A 187 8.69 -1.52 10.48
N LEU A 188 9.77 -0.77 10.28
CA LEU A 188 11.06 -1.36 9.90
C LEU A 188 11.64 -2.28 10.98
N ALA A 189 11.29 -2.06 12.25
CA ALA A 189 11.60 -2.98 13.35
C ALA A 189 11.05 -4.40 13.11
N ASP A 190 9.83 -4.54 12.57
CA ASP A 190 9.21 -5.85 12.33
C ASP A 190 9.98 -6.62 11.24
N PHE A 191 10.48 -5.92 10.24
CA PHE A 191 11.36 -6.50 9.22
C PHE A 191 12.70 -6.94 9.81
N LYS A 192 13.30 -6.12 10.69
CA LYS A 192 14.53 -6.50 11.40
C LYS A 192 14.31 -7.72 12.31
N MET A 193 13.14 -7.85 12.92
CA MET A 193 12.78 -9.06 13.68
C MET A 193 12.66 -10.29 12.76
N ALA A 194 12.16 -10.13 11.54
CA ALA A 194 12.08 -11.22 10.57
C ALA A 194 13.45 -11.61 9.99
N ASN A 195 14.40 -10.68 9.92
CA ASN A 195 15.80 -10.94 9.57
C ASN A 195 16.74 -9.99 10.33
N LEU A 196 17.44 -10.51 11.35
CA LEU A 196 18.34 -9.72 12.20
C LEU A 196 19.53 -9.09 11.46
N ALA A 197 19.86 -9.58 10.26
CA ALA A 197 20.92 -8.99 9.44
C ALA A 197 20.46 -7.74 8.69
N PHE A 198 19.14 -7.54 8.52
CA PHE A 198 18.59 -6.37 7.86
C PHE A 198 18.90 -5.10 8.68
N GLN A 199 19.42 -4.09 7.99
CA GLN A 199 19.76 -2.78 8.53
C GLN A 199 18.77 -1.72 8.02
N PRO A 200 17.74 -1.37 8.82
CA PRO A 200 16.76 -0.36 8.47
C PRO A 200 17.36 0.95 7.95
N GLU A 201 18.44 1.41 8.57
CA GLU A 201 19.18 2.63 8.24
C GLU A 201 19.82 2.63 6.85
N ASN A 202 19.96 1.46 6.25
CA ASN A 202 20.55 1.27 4.93
C ASN A 202 19.50 0.79 3.92
N LEU A 203 18.22 1.07 4.12
CA LEU A 203 17.15 0.67 3.20
C LEU A 203 17.45 1.16 1.77
N SER A 204 17.49 0.22 0.82
CA SER A 204 17.78 0.48 -0.58
C SER A 204 16.58 0.24 -1.49
N GLN A 205 15.65 -0.62 -1.09
CA GLN A 205 14.55 -1.02 -1.95
C GLN A 205 13.36 -1.55 -1.15
N VAL A 206 12.16 -1.22 -1.63
CA VAL A 206 10.88 -1.81 -1.20
C VAL A 206 10.32 -2.62 -2.37
N ARG A 207 9.82 -3.81 -2.10
CA ARG A 207 9.31 -4.74 -3.12
C ARG A 207 8.03 -5.42 -2.66
N PHE A 208 7.05 -5.49 -3.56
CA PHE A 208 5.83 -6.26 -3.38
C PHE A 208 5.98 -7.57 -4.14
N ILE A 209 5.96 -8.68 -3.41
CA ILE A 209 6.09 -10.04 -3.96
C ILE A 209 4.72 -10.69 -3.99
N PHE A 210 4.27 -11.10 -5.16
CA PHE A 210 2.98 -11.78 -5.33
C PHE A 210 3.11 -13.29 -5.07
N ASP A 211 3.50 -13.69 -3.85
CA ASP A 211 3.82 -15.09 -3.48
C ASP A 211 2.71 -15.85 -2.73
N LYS A 212 1.72 -15.16 -2.13
CA LYS A 212 0.64 -15.82 -1.39
C LYS A 212 -0.52 -16.19 -2.30
N THR A 213 -1.24 -15.21 -2.82
CA THR A 213 -2.36 -15.49 -3.73
C THR A 213 -1.84 -15.82 -5.13
N LYS A 214 -2.31 -16.93 -5.72
CA LYS A 214 -1.80 -17.44 -7.01
C LYS A 214 -2.05 -16.49 -8.19
N LYS A 215 -3.16 -15.76 -8.16
CA LYS A 215 -3.63 -14.87 -9.22
C LYS A 215 -4.42 -13.75 -8.61
N GLY A 216 -4.22 -12.53 -9.11
CA GLY A 216 -4.94 -11.37 -8.64
C GLY A 216 -4.67 -10.14 -9.49
N SER A 217 -5.37 -9.07 -9.12
CA SER A 217 -5.25 -7.74 -9.71
C SER A 217 -5.46 -6.75 -8.58
N ILE A 218 -4.52 -5.82 -8.41
CA ILE A 218 -4.60 -4.79 -7.38
C ILE A 218 -4.23 -3.42 -7.96
N TYR A 219 -4.71 -2.37 -7.31
CA TYR A 219 -4.14 -1.04 -7.41
C TYR A 219 -3.18 -0.80 -6.26
N LEU A 220 -2.03 -0.19 -6.55
CA LEU A 220 -1.06 0.28 -5.57
C LEU A 220 -0.82 1.78 -5.80
N SER A 221 -0.85 2.57 -4.73
CA SER A 221 -0.68 4.01 -4.75
C SER A 221 0.13 4.48 -3.55
N ASP A 222 0.63 5.71 -3.63
CA ASP A 222 1.13 6.49 -2.50
C ASP A 222 2.17 5.73 -1.65
N ILE A 223 3.24 5.27 -2.27
CA ILE A 223 4.32 4.58 -1.56
C ILE A 223 5.21 5.61 -0.89
N GLY A 224 5.39 5.51 0.42
CA GLY A 224 6.16 6.46 1.21
C GLY A 224 6.90 5.83 2.37
N ILE A 225 7.78 6.64 2.96
CA ILE A 225 8.49 6.34 4.21
C ILE A 225 8.06 7.37 5.23
N ARG A 226 7.52 6.91 6.36
CA ARG A 226 7.06 7.78 7.44
C ARG A 226 7.98 7.69 8.64
N GLU A 227 8.49 8.83 9.08
CA GLU A 227 9.23 8.92 10.33
C GLU A 227 8.27 9.02 11.51
N ASN A 228 8.51 8.22 12.55
CA ASN A 228 7.85 8.41 13.83
C ASN A 228 8.63 9.44 14.65
N SER A 229 8.38 10.73 14.41
CA SER A 229 8.95 11.78 15.25
C SER A 229 8.33 11.72 16.64
N VAL A 230 9.14 11.32 17.62
CA VAL A 230 8.84 11.61 19.02
C VAL A 230 8.87 13.12 19.12
N ILE A 231 7.72 13.74 19.39
CA ILE A 231 7.69 15.15 19.78
C ILE A 231 8.62 15.24 20.99
N SER A 232 9.80 15.82 20.82
CA SER A 232 10.60 16.25 21.94
C SER A 232 9.73 17.22 22.73
N GLU A 233 9.29 16.81 23.91
CA GLU A 233 8.81 17.76 24.90
C GLU A 233 10.03 18.61 25.26
N ALA A 234 10.21 19.72 24.54
CA ALA A 234 11.16 20.75 24.89
C ALA A 234 10.67 21.40 26.20
N ASN A 235 11.51 21.23 27.22
CA ASN A 235 11.56 21.86 28.55
C ASN A 235 10.61 23.03 28.83
#